data_AF-A0A1J1IWP9-F1
#
_entry.id   AF-A0A1J1IWP9-F1
#
_cell.length_a   1.000
_cell.length_b   1.000
_cell.length_c   1.000
_cell.angle_alpha   90.00
_cell.angle_beta   90.00
_cell.angle_gamma   90.00
#
_symmetry.space_group_name_H-M   'P 1'
#
loop_
_entity.id
_entity.type
_entity.pdbx_description
1 polymer ?
#
loop_
_entity_poly.entity_id
_entity_poly.type
_entity_poly.pdbx_seq_one_letter_code
_entity_poly.pdbx_strand_id
1 'polypeptide(L)'
;MNFPNVWEFKQKSSPTCLQKYSSDNSTAVKLLANVPMAKMVSITLPEVNITEIERIIKDSDYYSSNDFHISLIMNKNFIDGFLLNGDFSCLPEHLPEFDDYAYVSNNKLFIRLFKDNFCSCNNVEIQKYKIRCSGDFNYFQIDLQNPNLNISKLQDEVKNTLKSSKMVFMWSPFAENICSSSIAKYVSECGYHVKKCINNLLIQHEYGLTFPELIEDQHRMMEISEYAGILLLKCNIEDNDLSSYSLPDDCIDVGKGKTICCKGSISRYYIEKLINEVRKILKENSSFPYIIFSIISFSENLTKTLVITKNKIHNYELGIMKN
;
A
#
# COMPACT_ATOMS: atom_id res chain seq x y z
N MET A 1 -26.49 -36.25 30.08
CA MET A 1 -26.50 -35.47 28.82
C MET A 1 -25.17 -34.74 28.73
N ASN A 2 -24.29 -35.17 27.83
CA ASN A 2 -23.02 -34.49 27.59
C ASN A 2 -23.29 -33.36 26.60
N PHE A 3 -23.07 -32.11 27.01
CA PHE A 3 -23.05 -30.99 26.08
C PHE A 3 -21.85 -31.16 25.13
N PRO A 4 -22.00 -30.81 23.83
CA PRO A 4 -20.88 -30.84 22.91
C PRO A 4 -19.82 -29.83 23.38
N ASN A 5 -18.54 -30.19 23.23
CA ASN A 5 -17.42 -29.29 23.48
C ASN A 5 -17.63 -28.00 22.67
N VAL A 6 -17.96 -26.91 23.36
CA VAL A 6 -17.98 -25.58 22.75
C VAL A 6 -16.53 -25.22 22.49
N TRP A 7 -16.17 -25.16 21.21
CA TRP A 7 -14.85 -24.71 20.80
C TRP A 7 -14.73 -23.23 21.17
N GLU A 8 -13.91 -22.93 22.18
CA GLU A 8 -13.56 -21.55 22.51
C GLU A 8 -12.65 -20.98 21.41
N PHE A 9 -13.26 -20.32 20.43
CA PHE A 9 -12.51 -19.53 19.46
C PHE A 9 -12.01 -18.27 20.14
N LYS A 10 -10.72 -18.23 20.49
CA LYS A 10 -10.09 -16.97 20.91
C LYS A 10 -10.15 -15.98 19.76
N GLN A 11 -10.78 -14.84 20.01
CA GLN A 11 -10.80 -13.74 19.05
C GLN A 11 -9.36 -13.33 18.74
N LYS A 12 -8.98 -13.37 17.46
CA LYS A 12 -7.69 -12.81 17.05
C LYS A 12 -7.77 -11.30 17.27
N SER A 13 -6.95 -10.77 18.17
CA SER A 13 -6.77 -9.32 18.30
C SER A 13 -6.10 -8.81 17.03
N SER A 14 -6.79 -7.96 16.29
CA SER A 14 -6.19 -7.18 15.21
C SER A 14 -5.67 -5.88 15.82
N PRO A 15 -4.36 -5.62 15.77
CA PRO A 15 -3.82 -4.33 16.19
C PRO A 15 -4.51 -3.22 15.39
N THR A 16 -5.05 -2.24 16.09
CA THR A 16 -5.60 -1.02 15.48
C THR A 16 -4.83 0.16 16.01
N CYS A 17 -4.46 1.09 15.13
CA CYS A 17 -3.77 2.30 15.51
C CYS A 17 -4.46 3.50 14.87
N LEU A 18 -4.85 4.46 15.71
CA LEU A 18 -5.33 5.76 15.27
C LEU A 18 -4.17 6.76 15.37
N GLN A 19 -3.83 7.37 14.25
CA GLN A 19 -2.81 8.42 14.17
C GLN A 19 -3.44 9.70 13.59
N LYS A 20 -3.11 10.83 14.22
CA LYS A 20 -3.61 12.15 13.81
C LYS A 20 -2.47 12.97 13.25
N TYR A 21 -2.73 13.66 12.14
CA TYR A 21 -1.73 14.51 11.50
C TYR A 21 -2.29 15.87 11.07
N SER A 22 -1.41 16.87 11.05
CA SER A 22 -1.67 18.17 10.43
C SER A 22 -1.93 18.00 8.93
N SER A 23 -2.55 19.00 8.31
CA SER A 23 -2.78 19.00 6.86
C SER A 23 -1.58 19.53 6.06
N ASP A 24 -0.35 19.42 6.51
CA ASP A 24 0.79 19.79 5.66
C ASP A 24 1.13 18.70 4.64
N ASN A 25 1.89 19.02 3.58
CA ASN A 25 2.30 18.01 2.61
C ASN A 25 3.29 16.99 3.19
N SER A 26 4.01 17.36 4.26
CA SER A 26 4.93 16.46 4.98
C SER A 26 4.18 15.29 5.64
N THR A 27 2.88 15.45 5.87
CA THR A 27 2.01 14.45 6.47
C THR A 27 1.75 13.27 5.56
N ALA A 28 1.48 13.49 4.26
CA ALA A 28 1.28 12.40 3.31
C ALA A 28 2.53 11.49 3.26
N VAL A 29 3.71 12.11 3.28
CA VAL A 29 5.00 11.43 3.31
C VAL A 29 5.16 10.55 4.56
N LYS A 30 4.75 11.04 5.73
CA LYS A 30 4.81 10.28 6.99
C LYS A 30 3.79 9.14 7.00
N LEU A 31 2.57 9.39 6.52
CA LEU A 31 1.47 8.42 6.47
C LEU A 31 1.79 7.19 5.62
N LEU A 32 2.48 7.43 4.50
CA LEU A 32 2.78 6.41 3.49
C LEU A 32 4.17 5.79 3.68
N ALA A 33 4.91 6.15 4.73
CA ALA A 33 6.26 5.65 4.98
C ALA A 33 6.32 4.11 5.00
N ASN A 34 5.28 3.47 5.52
CA ASN A 34 5.15 2.02 5.65
C ASN A 34 4.24 1.39 4.58
N VAL A 35 3.91 2.11 3.50
CA VAL A 35 3.10 1.58 2.38
C VAL A 35 4.04 1.34 1.19
N PRO A 36 4.51 0.10 0.97
CA PRO A 36 5.42 -0.17 -0.14
C PRO A 36 4.83 0.13 -1.51
N MET A 37 3.59 -0.33 -1.68
CA MET A 37 2.80 -0.25 -2.90
C MET A 37 1.36 -0.61 -2.54
N ALA A 38 0.40 0.11 -3.10
CA ALA A 38 -1.01 -0.21 -2.93
C ALA A 38 -1.47 -1.19 -3.99
N LYS A 39 -2.17 -2.26 -3.58
CA LYS A 39 -2.91 -3.14 -4.50
C LYS A 39 -4.26 -2.54 -4.90
N MET A 40 -4.78 -1.65 -4.06
CA MET A 40 -6.02 -0.95 -4.30
C MET A 40 -6.06 0.38 -3.57
N VAL A 41 -6.64 1.39 -4.22
CA VAL A 41 -7.00 2.67 -3.61
C VAL A 41 -8.48 2.92 -3.87
N SER A 42 -9.20 3.38 -2.85
CA SER A 42 -10.61 3.80 -2.94
C SER A 42 -10.77 5.22 -2.42
N ILE A 43 -11.55 6.04 -3.11
CA ILE A 43 -11.79 7.44 -2.75
C ILE A 43 -13.29 7.72 -2.86
N THR A 44 -13.93 8.08 -1.75
CA THR A 44 -15.33 8.53 -1.72
C THR A 44 -15.40 10.03 -1.51
N LEU A 45 -15.92 10.75 -2.50
CA LEU A 45 -15.84 12.20 -2.64
C LEU A 45 -17.15 12.78 -3.21
N PRO A 46 -17.38 14.11 -3.19
CA PRO A 46 -18.62 14.70 -3.72
C PRO A 46 -18.79 14.48 -5.23
N GLU A 47 -20.00 14.67 -5.77
CA GLU A 47 -20.25 14.60 -7.22
C GLU A 47 -19.60 15.81 -7.94
N VAL A 48 -18.33 15.66 -8.31
CA VAL A 48 -17.52 16.69 -8.99
C VAL A 48 -16.82 16.14 -10.23
N ASN A 49 -16.13 17.03 -10.95
CA ASN A 49 -15.21 16.63 -12.02
C ASN A 49 -13.97 15.95 -11.41
N ILE A 50 -13.66 14.75 -11.91
CA ILE A 50 -12.57 13.89 -11.40
C ILE A 50 -11.47 13.64 -12.45
N THR A 51 -11.45 14.41 -13.54
CA THR A 51 -10.52 14.21 -14.67
C THR A 51 -9.06 14.14 -14.23
N GLU A 52 -8.67 14.96 -13.26
CA GLU A 52 -7.30 14.96 -12.73
C GLU A 52 -6.97 13.68 -11.96
N ILE A 53 -7.91 13.17 -11.15
CA ILE A 53 -7.76 11.88 -10.46
C ILE A 53 -7.60 10.74 -11.48
N GLU A 54 -8.44 10.74 -12.52
CA GLU A 54 -8.34 9.74 -13.60
C GLU A 54 -6.99 9.81 -14.32
N ARG A 55 -6.49 11.01 -14.59
CA ARG A 55 -5.19 11.23 -15.23
C ARG A 55 -4.07 10.66 -14.37
N ILE A 56 -4.04 11.00 -13.08
CA ILE A 56 -3.04 10.49 -12.12
C ILE A 56 -3.05 8.95 -12.09
N ILE A 57 -4.24 8.33 -12.12
CA ILE A 57 -4.36 6.86 -12.13
C ILE A 57 -3.90 6.27 -13.47
N LYS A 58 -4.26 6.87 -14.60
CA LYS A 58 -3.85 6.41 -15.94
C LYS A 58 -2.34 6.52 -16.15
N ASP A 59 -1.70 7.51 -15.53
CA ASP A 59 -0.24 7.69 -15.59
C ASP A 59 0.52 6.72 -14.67
N SER A 60 -0.18 6.01 -13.77
CA SER A 60 0.41 5.10 -12.78
C SER A 60 0.62 3.66 -13.29
N ASP A 61 0.97 3.53 -14.57
CA ASP A 61 1.31 2.25 -15.18
C ASP A 61 2.40 1.51 -14.40
N TYR A 62 2.29 0.19 -14.35
CA TYR A 62 3.25 -0.68 -13.67
C TYR A 62 3.63 -1.86 -14.55
N TYR A 63 4.65 -2.61 -14.13
CA TYR A 63 5.21 -3.70 -14.92
C TYR A 63 5.24 -4.99 -14.09
N SER A 64 5.20 -6.13 -14.78
CA SER A 64 5.41 -7.44 -14.15
C SER A 64 6.37 -8.32 -14.96
N SER A 65 7.06 -9.22 -14.26
CA SER A 65 7.92 -10.25 -14.83
C SER A 65 7.80 -11.52 -14.01
N ASN A 66 7.62 -12.68 -14.67
CA ASN A 66 7.31 -13.96 -13.99
C ASN A 66 8.52 -14.61 -13.31
N ASP A 67 9.72 -14.43 -13.87
CA ASP A 67 10.95 -15.08 -13.40
C ASP A 67 11.96 -14.03 -12.93
N PHE A 68 11.50 -12.97 -12.26
CA PHE A 68 12.34 -11.86 -11.85
C PHE A 68 13.19 -12.23 -10.63
N HIS A 69 14.51 -12.07 -10.75
CA HIS A 69 15.42 -12.23 -9.63
C HIS A 69 15.75 -10.87 -9.01
N ILE A 70 15.44 -10.71 -7.71
CA ILE A 70 15.57 -9.42 -7.00
C ILE A 70 17.00 -8.88 -7.00
N SER A 71 18.02 -9.73 -7.13
CA SER A 71 19.42 -9.30 -7.23
C SER A 71 19.73 -8.41 -8.45
N LEU A 72 18.87 -8.36 -9.46
CA LEU A 72 19.04 -7.48 -10.62
C LEU A 72 19.20 -6.02 -10.19
N ILE A 73 18.45 -5.63 -9.16
CA ILE A 73 18.38 -4.24 -8.70
C ILE A 73 19.67 -3.79 -7.99
N MET A 74 20.51 -4.75 -7.60
CA MET A 74 21.81 -4.50 -6.99
C MET A 74 22.91 -4.32 -8.05
N ASN A 75 22.59 -4.48 -9.34
CA ASN A 75 23.53 -4.12 -10.39
C ASN A 75 23.87 -2.64 -10.27
N LYS A 76 25.16 -2.29 -10.36
CA LYS A 76 25.60 -0.90 -10.30
C LYS A 76 24.85 0.00 -11.29
N ASN A 77 24.67 -0.46 -12.53
CA ASN A 77 23.91 0.27 -13.55
C ASN A 77 22.44 0.49 -13.16
N PHE A 78 21.84 -0.45 -12.42
CA PHE A 78 20.48 -0.30 -11.93
C PHE A 78 20.40 0.75 -10.82
N ILE A 79 21.33 0.68 -9.86
CA ILE A 79 21.41 1.63 -8.75
C ILE A 79 21.63 3.04 -9.28
N ASP A 80 22.66 3.21 -10.11
CA ASP A 80 23.04 4.49 -10.70
C ASP A 80 21.94 5.03 -11.62
N GLY A 81 21.29 4.17 -12.41
CA GLY A 81 20.26 4.57 -13.37
C GLY A 81 18.90 4.87 -12.75
N PHE A 82 18.47 4.09 -11.76
CA PHE A 82 17.08 4.10 -11.27
C PHE A 82 16.95 4.46 -9.80
N LEU A 83 17.72 3.81 -8.90
CA LEU A 83 17.57 4.04 -7.46
C LEU A 83 18.05 5.44 -7.05
N LEU A 84 19.13 5.96 -7.65
CA LEU A 84 19.60 7.32 -7.36
C LEU A 84 18.77 8.42 -8.04
N ASN A 85 18.02 8.09 -9.09
CA ASN A 85 17.32 9.05 -9.94
C ASN A 85 15.78 8.96 -9.88
N GLY A 86 15.23 8.15 -8.97
CA GLY A 86 13.79 8.05 -8.80
C GLY A 86 13.38 7.19 -7.61
N ASP A 87 12.07 7.04 -7.45
CA ASP A 87 11.45 6.16 -6.46
C ASP A 87 11.09 4.83 -7.12
N PHE A 88 11.78 3.76 -6.71
CA PHE A 88 11.56 2.41 -7.20
C PHE A 88 10.90 1.53 -6.14
N SER A 89 9.83 0.85 -6.57
CA SER A 89 9.18 -0.21 -5.80
C SER A 89 9.13 -1.48 -6.63
N CYS A 90 9.43 -2.62 -6.01
CA CYS A 90 9.36 -3.95 -6.61
C CYS A 90 8.95 -4.96 -5.57
N LEU A 91 7.81 -5.61 -5.75
CA LEU A 91 7.25 -6.56 -4.79
C LEU A 91 6.84 -7.85 -5.49
N PRO A 92 6.90 -9.00 -4.80
CA PRO A 92 6.23 -10.21 -5.26
C PRO A 92 4.75 -9.91 -5.51
N GLU A 93 4.17 -10.42 -6.60
CA GLU A 93 2.74 -10.27 -6.87
C GLU A 93 1.88 -10.85 -5.72
N HIS A 94 2.39 -11.92 -5.12
CA HIS A 94 1.85 -12.54 -3.91
C HIS A 94 2.99 -12.70 -2.90
N LEU A 95 2.80 -12.16 -1.70
CA LEU A 95 3.74 -12.40 -0.61
C LEU A 95 3.60 -13.84 -0.12
N PRO A 96 4.67 -14.66 -0.21
CA PRO A 96 4.59 -16.03 0.25
C PRO A 96 4.60 -16.05 1.79
N GLU A 97 3.55 -16.61 2.39
CA GLU A 97 3.43 -16.71 3.85
C GLU A 97 4.53 -17.59 4.45
N PHE A 98 4.93 -18.65 3.73
CA PHE A 98 5.83 -19.71 4.19
C PHE A 98 7.11 -19.84 3.36
N ASP A 99 7.56 -18.78 2.68
CA ASP A 99 8.86 -18.76 2.00
C ASP A 99 9.68 -17.52 2.34
N ASP A 100 10.97 -17.61 2.06
CA ASP A 100 11.87 -16.47 1.97
C ASP A 100 11.46 -15.56 0.82
N TYR A 101 11.47 -14.26 1.05
CA TYR A 101 11.22 -13.30 -0.01
C TYR A 101 11.97 -12.01 0.24
N ALA A 102 12.13 -11.25 -0.82
CA ALA A 102 12.58 -9.87 -0.73
C ALA A 102 11.75 -8.98 -1.63
N TYR A 103 11.74 -7.71 -1.28
CA TYR A 103 11.10 -6.66 -2.05
C TYR A 103 11.84 -5.35 -1.86
N VAL A 104 11.62 -4.40 -2.77
CA VAL A 104 12.11 -3.04 -2.64
C VAL A 104 10.97 -2.08 -2.52
N SER A 105 11.16 -1.14 -1.59
CA SER A 105 10.24 -0.08 -1.28
C SER A 105 11.02 1.14 -0.86
N ASN A 106 10.71 2.31 -1.43
CA ASN A 106 11.43 3.55 -1.15
C ASN A 106 12.96 3.37 -1.29
N ASN A 107 13.40 2.69 -2.36
CA ASN A 107 14.80 2.37 -2.64
C ASN A 107 15.54 1.52 -1.58
N LYS A 108 14.82 1.00 -0.59
CA LYS A 108 15.35 0.09 0.43
C LYS A 108 14.94 -1.33 0.13
N LEU A 109 15.89 -2.24 0.27
CA LEU A 109 15.67 -3.67 0.17
C LEU A 109 15.23 -4.24 1.50
N PHE A 110 14.09 -4.91 1.49
CA PHE A 110 13.56 -5.66 2.61
C PHE A 110 13.68 -7.14 2.29
N ILE A 111 14.25 -7.91 3.22
CA ILE A 111 14.41 -9.35 3.09
C ILE A 111 13.79 -10.01 4.31
N ARG A 112 12.99 -11.04 4.09
CA ARG A 112 12.52 -11.96 5.12
C ARG A 112 13.11 -13.33 4.84
N LEU A 113 13.82 -13.88 5.83
CA LEU A 113 14.43 -15.21 5.76
C LEU A 113 13.95 -16.07 6.92
N PHE A 114 13.66 -17.34 6.67
CA PHE A 114 13.54 -18.35 7.71
C PHE A 114 14.81 -18.44 8.53
N LYS A 115 14.68 -18.78 9.81
CA LYS A 115 15.83 -18.98 10.71
C LYS A 115 16.81 -20.03 10.18
N ASP A 116 16.32 -21.09 9.57
CA ASP A 116 17.18 -22.17 9.06
C ASP A 116 18.01 -21.70 7.84
N ASN A 117 17.38 -20.94 6.94
CA ASN A 117 18.05 -20.32 5.79
C ASN A 117 18.96 -19.17 6.23
N PHE A 118 18.61 -18.49 7.32
CA PHE A 118 19.46 -17.47 7.93
C PHE A 118 20.69 -18.07 8.62
N CYS A 119 20.56 -19.20 9.33
CA CYS A 119 21.68 -19.87 9.99
C CYS A 119 22.67 -20.47 8.98
N SER A 120 22.21 -20.85 7.80
CA SER A 120 23.08 -21.25 6.69
C SER A 120 23.74 -20.05 5.98
N CYS A 121 23.16 -18.85 6.07
CA CYS A 121 23.84 -17.59 5.76
C CYS A 121 24.89 -17.26 6.84
N ASN A 122 26.10 -17.82 6.72
CA ASN A 122 27.28 -17.52 7.55
C ASN A 122 27.83 -16.08 7.42
N ASN A 123 26.99 -15.11 7.02
CA ASN A 123 27.48 -13.87 6.45
C ASN A 123 27.24 -12.65 7.33
N VAL A 124 28.33 -12.09 7.85
CA VAL A 124 28.36 -10.91 8.73
C VAL A 124 27.74 -9.68 8.06
N GLU A 125 27.71 -9.60 6.74
CA GLU A 125 27.27 -8.39 6.04
C GLU A 125 25.75 -8.19 6.13
N ILE A 126 24.93 -9.18 5.77
CA ILE A 126 23.48 -9.10 5.94
C ILE A 126 23.08 -8.96 7.43
N GLN A 127 23.84 -9.58 8.34
CA GLN A 127 23.56 -9.53 9.78
C GLN A 127 23.58 -8.10 10.34
N LYS A 128 24.42 -7.21 9.80
CA LYS A 128 24.49 -5.79 10.20
C LYS A 128 23.18 -5.04 9.96
N TYR A 129 22.36 -5.52 9.03
CA TYR A 129 21.12 -4.87 8.58
C TYR A 129 19.86 -5.53 9.15
N LYS A 130 20.02 -6.43 10.13
CA LYS A 130 18.91 -7.10 10.80
C LYS A 130 18.10 -6.10 11.63
N ILE A 131 16.80 -6.04 11.36
CA ILE A 131 15.89 -5.12 12.06
C ILE A 131 15.00 -5.81 13.10
N ARG A 132 14.58 -7.05 12.87
CA ARG A 132 13.74 -7.81 13.83
C ARG A 132 13.85 -9.33 13.66
N CYS A 133 13.49 -10.04 14.72
CA CYS A 133 13.17 -11.48 14.70
C CYS A 133 11.70 -11.66 15.09
N SER A 134 10.94 -12.47 14.37
CA SER A 134 9.56 -12.79 14.77
C SER A 134 9.22 -14.23 14.37
N GLY A 135 8.83 -15.04 15.37
CA GLY A 135 8.60 -16.47 15.17
C GLY A 135 9.84 -17.12 14.55
N ASP A 136 9.65 -17.77 13.39
CA ASP A 136 10.69 -18.48 12.65
C ASP A 136 11.40 -17.62 11.59
N PHE A 137 11.20 -16.31 11.62
CA PHE A 137 11.71 -15.41 10.58
C PHE A 137 12.65 -14.33 11.14
N ASN A 138 13.65 -13.99 10.33
CA ASN A 138 14.50 -12.81 10.47
C ASN A 138 14.17 -11.82 9.36
N TYR A 139 14.15 -10.54 9.71
CA TYR A 139 13.86 -9.46 8.77
C TYR A 139 15.03 -8.49 8.70
N PHE A 140 15.36 -8.08 7.48
CA PHE A 140 16.47 -7.21 7.15
C PHE A 140 15.98 -6.00 6.37
N GLN A 141 16.59 -4.85 6.60
CA GLN A 141 16.35 -3.63 5.85
C GLN A 141 17.69 -3.03 5.43
N ILE A 142 17.95 -3.01 4.14
CA ILE A 142 19.21 -2.58 3.56
C ILE A 142 18.96 -1.36 2.68
N ASP A 143 19.69 -0.29 2.93
CA ASP A 143 19.69 0.89 2.07
C ASP A 143 20.66 0.65 0.90
N LEU A 144 20.10 0.43 -0.30
CA LEU A 144 20.89 0.17 -1.51
C LEU A 144 21.64 1.41 -2.02
N GLN A 145 21.32 2.60 -1.50
CA GLN A 145 22.00 3.84 -1.84
C GLN A 145 23.20 4.14 -0.91
N ASN A 146 23.42 3.31 0.12
CA ASN A 146 24.53 3.50 1.05
C ASN A 146 25.89 3.26 0.35
N PRO A 147 26.77 4.26 0.27
CA PRO A 147 28.05 4.14 -0.44
C PRO A 147 29.03 3.16 0.24
N ASN A 148 28.84 2.86 1.52
CA ASN A 148 29.68 1.93 2.27
C ASN A 148 29.22 0.47 2.14
N LEU A 149 28.11 0.21 1.43
CA LEU A 149 27.57 -1.13 1.24
C LEU A 149 28.44 -1.91 0.25
N ASN A 150 28.87 -3.11 0.64
CA ASN A 150 29.50 -4.05 -0.30
C ASN A 150 28.44 -4.72 -1.17
N ILE A 151 28.00 -3.99 -2.21
CA ILE A 151 26.90 -4.39 -3.09
C ILE A 151 27.17 -5.71 -3.80
N SER A 152 28.39 -5.97 -4.29
CA SER A 152 28.70 -7.21 -5.02
C SER A 152 28.54 -8.43 -4.12
N LYS A 153 29.02 -8.34 -2.88
CA LYS A 153 28.91 -9.45 -1.92
C LYS A 153 27.45 -9.69 -1.53
N LEU A 154 26.70 -8.62 -1.24
CA LEU A 154 25.26 -8.71 -0.97
C LEU A 154 24.51 -9.33 -2.16
N GLN A 155 24.88 -8.96 -3.37
CA GLN A 155 24.25 -9.47 -4.59
C GLN A 155 24.42 -10.98 -4.73
N ASP A 156 25.63 -11.50 -4.52
CA ASP A 156 25.90 -12.94 -4.59
C ASP A 156 25.13 -13.70 -3.51
N GLU A 157 25.04 -13.15 -2.30
CA GLU A 157 24.25 -13.73 -1.21
C GLU A 157 22.78 -13.82 -1.58
N VAL A 158 22.19 -12.73 -2.05
CA VAL A 158 20.78 -12.68 -2.44
C VAL A 158 20.50 -13.63 -3.60
N LYS A 159 21.42 -13.78 -4.56
CA LYS A 159 21.31 -14.77 -5.66
C LYS A 159 21.30 -16.22 -5.18
N ASN A 160 22.07 -16.53 -4.14
CA ASN A 160 22.19 -17.89 -3.65
C ASN A 160 21.05 -18.26 -2.67
N THR A 161 20.48 -17.28 -1.98
CA THR A 161 19.45 -17.51 -0.97
C THR A 161 18.03 -17.42 -1.54
N LEU A 162 17.75 -16.42 -2.38
CA LEU A 162 16.40 -16.16 -2.85
C LEU A 162 16.14 -16.80 -4.20
N LYS A 163 14.90 -17.20 -4.43
CA LYS A 163 14.45 -17.71 -5.73
C LYS A 163 13.91 -16.57 -6.57
N SER A 164 14.00 -16.72 -7.90
CA SER A 164 13.22 -15.90 -8.82
C SER A 164 11.73 -16.10 -8.58
N SER A 165 10.96 -15.04 -8.75
CA SER A 165 9.50 -15.12 -8.63
C SER A 165 8.81 -14.06 -9.49
N LYS A 166 7.48 -14.15 -9.53
CA LYS A 166 6.68 -13.17 -10.24
C LYS A 166 6.64 -11.88 -9.44
N MET A 167 7.28 -10.85 -9.99
CA MET A 167 7.43 -9.55 -9.37
C MET A 167 6.64 -8.49 -10.14
N VAL A 168 6.08 -7.56 -9.40
CA VAL A 168 5.46 -6.33 -9.88
C VAL A 168 6.36 -5.17 -9.50
N PHE A 169 6.67 -4.29 -10.46
CA PHE A 169 7.56 -3.17 -10.24
C PHE A 169 7.11 -1.89 -10.93
N MET A 170 7.53 -0.77 -10.37
CA MET A 170 7.26 0.58 -10.87
C MET A 170 8.41 1.50 -10.51
N TRP A 171 8.65 2.50 -11.36
CA TRP A 171 9.64 3.52 -11.14
C TRP A 171 9.07 4.90 -11.45
N SER A 172 9.24 5.83 -10.50
CA SER A 172 8.84 7.23 -10.64
C SER A 172 10.11 8.10 -10.68
N PRO A 173 10.57 8.55 -11.86
CA PRO A 173 11.77 9.36 -11.95
C PRO A 173 11.60 10.70 -11.23
N PHE A 174 12.67 11.21 -10.62
CA PHE A 174 12.65 12.54 -10.01
C PHE A 174 12.63 13.65 -11.05
N ALA A 175 13.19 13.40 -12.23
CA ALA A 175 13.21 14.34 -13.34
C ALA A 175 12.04 14.09 -14.30
N GLU A 176 11.23 15.12 -14.55
CA GLU A 176 10.01 15.04 -15.36
C GLU A 176 10.28 14.72 -16.84
N ASN A 177 11.49 14.95 -17.33
CA ASN A 177 11.89 14.66 -18.71
C ASN A 177 12.28 13.19 -18.95
N ILE A 178 12.33 12.37 -17.91
CA ILE A 178 12.64 10.95 -18.03
C ILE A 178 11.34 10.15 -18.05
N CYS A 179 11.22 9.26 -19.05
CA CYS A 179 10.05 8.40 -19.15
C CYS A 179 10.13 7.26 -18.12
N SER A 180 9.09 7.10 -17.29
CA SER A 180 8.97 6.02 -16.32
C SER A 180 9.06 4.61 -16.95
N SER A 181 8.76 4.48 -18.25
CA SER A 181 8.87 3.21 -18.99
C SER A 181 10.30 2.75 -19.28
N SER A 182 11.32 3.59 -19.07
CA SER A 182 12.72 3.20 -19.29
C SER A 182 13.15 2.04 -18.39
N ILE A 183 12.54 1.88 -17.21
CA ILE A 183 12.77 0.72 -16.34
C ILE A 183 12.39 -0.59 -17.02
N ALA A 184 11.27 -0.62 -17.76
CA ALA A 184 10.81 -1.80 -18.46
C ALA A 184 11.78 -2.19 -19.58
N LYS A 185 12.30 -1.19 -20.31
CA LYS A 185 13.33 -1.39 -21.33
C LYS A 185 14.60 -2.00 -20.72
N TYR A 186 15.13 -1.41 -19.65
CA TYR A 186 16.33 -1.92 -18.99
C TYR A 186 16.15 -3.37 -18.49
N VAL A 187 15.02 -3.66 -17.83
CA VAL A 187 14.73 -5.00 -17.31
C VAL A 187 14.61 -6.00 -18.48
N SER A 188 14.01 -5.60 -19.60
CA SER A 188 13.96 -6.43 -20.82
C SER A 188 15.34 -6.65 -21.44
N GLU A 189 16.21 -5.64 -21.48
CA GLU A 189 17.59 -5.76 -21.97
C GLU A 189 18.46 -6.67 -21.08
N CYS A 190 18.08 -6.80 -19.80
CA CYS A 190 18.68 -7.76 -18.87
C CYS A 190 18.16 -9.20 -19.03
N GLY A 191 17.31 -9.46 -20.05
CA GLY A 191 16.83 -10.79 -20.41
C GLY A 191 15.52 -11.21 -19.76
N TYR A 192 14.83 -10.34 -19.02
CA TYR A 192 13.54 -10.65 -18.41
C TYR A 192 12.38 -10.36 -19.36
N HIS A 193 11.35 -11.21 -19.34
CA HIS A 193 10.11 -10.93 -20.05
C HIS A 193 9.24 -9.94 -19.25
N VAL A 194 9.15 -8.70 -19.74
CA VAL A 194 8.39 -7.63 -19.07
C VAL A 194 7.01 -7.46 -19.71
N LYS A 195 5.97 -7.46 -18.88
CA LYS A 195 4.60 -7.13 -19.26
C LYS A 195 4.20 -5.79 -18.66
N LYS A 196 3.72 -4.86 -19.49
CA LYS A 196 3.03 -3.65 -19.03
C LYS A 196 1.64 -4.02 -18.49
N CYS A 197 1.32 -3.49 -17.33
CA CYS A 197 0.03 -3.65 -16.67
C CYS A 197 -0.61 -2.28 -16.46
N ILE A 198 -1.94 -2.24 -16.52
CA ILE A 198 -2.73 -1.01 -16.41
C ILE A 198 -3.64 -1.16 -15.21
N ASN A 199 -3.82 -0.08 -14.46
CA ASN A 199 -4.74 -0.05 -13.33
C ASN A 199 -6.20 -0.09 -13.80
N ASN A 200 -7.01 -0.93 -13.15
CA ASN A 200 -8.44 -1.01 -13.42
C ASN A 200 -9.18 0.04 -12.59
N LEU A 201 -9.78 1.01 -13.26
CA LEU A 201 -10.53 2.10 -12.66
C LEU A 201 -12.03 1.81 -12.70
N LEU A 202 -12.66 1.82 -11.54
CA LEU A 202 -14.10 1.70 -11.36
C LEU A 202 -14.63 2.98 -10.72
N ILE A 203 -15.62 3.60 -11.34
CA ILE A 203 -16.28 4.80 -10.81
C ILE A 203 -17.72 4.42 -10.51
N GLN A 204 -18.17 4.75 -9.31
CA GLN A 204 -19.49 4.46 -8.79
C GLN A 204 -20.13 5.78 -8.39
N HIS A 205 -21.38 5.99 -8.78
CA HIS A 205 -22.15 7.16 -8.39
C HIS A 205 -23.04 6.78 -7.22
N GLU A 206 -22.95 7.56 -6.15
CA GLU A 206 -23.69 7.37 -4.91
C GLU A 206 -24.77 8.44 -4.82
N TYR A 207 -26.02 8.00 -4.65
CA TYR A 207 -27.19 8.86 -4.49
C TYR A 207 -27.71 8.72 -3.06
N GLY A 208 -27.92 9.84 -2.35
CA GLY A 208 -28.35 9.80 -0.96
C GLY A 208 -27.23 9.33 -0.02
N LEU A 209 -25.99 9.70 -0.32
CA LEU A 209 -24.82 9.35 0.47
C LEU A 209 -24.94 9.99 1.86
N THR A 210 -24.73 9.20 2.90
CA THR A 210 -24.74 9.65 4.30
C THR A 210 -23.41 9.32 4.96
N PHE A 211 -22.78 10.27 5.62
CA PHE A 211 -21.50 10.05 6.28
C PHE A 211 -21.68 9.96 7.79
N PRO A 212 -21.00 9.03 8.50
CA PRO A 212 -20.94 9.10 9.95
C PRO A 212 -20.40 10.46 10.40
N GLU A 213 -20.99 11.06 11.43
CA GLU A 213 -20.50 12.31 11.98
C GLU A 213 -19.06 12.15 12.47
N LEU A 214 -18.21 13.11 12.12
CA LEU A 214 -16.79 13.04 12.45
C LEU A 214 -16.55 13.40 13.92
N ILE A 215 -16.54 12.37 14.77
CA ILE A 215 -16.07 12.45 16.16
C ILE A 215 -14.64 11.88 16.22
N GLU A 216 -13.70 12.64 16.78
CA GLU A 216 -12.27 12.31 16.72
C GLU A 216 -11.80 11.27 17.77
N ASP A 217 -12.51 10.14 17.89
CA ASP A 217 -12.18 9.02 18.77
C ASP A 217 -11.94 7.70 18.00
N GLN A 218 -11.38 6.69 18.67
CA GLN A 218 -10.99 5.44 18.02
C GLN A 218 -12.18 4.59 17.56
N HIS A 219 -13.30 4.61 18.30
CA HIS A 219 -14.50 3.84 17.95
C HIS A 219 -15.13 4.41 16.68
N ARG A 220 -15.30 5.74 16.62
CA ARG A 220 -15.85 6.40 15.44
C ARG A 220 -14.99 6.21 14.19
N MET A 221 -13.66 6.19 14.33
CA MET A 221 -12.76 5.92 13.20
C MET A 221 -12.87 4.48 12.70
N MET A 222 -13.14 3.52 13.60
CA MET A 222 -13.41 2.14 13.22
C MET A 222 -14.71 2.05 12.42
N GLU A 223 -15.79 2.67 12.89
CA GLU A 223 -17.07 2.73 12.17
C GLU A 223 -16.92 3.36 10.79
N ILE A 224 -16.19 4.47 10.66
CA ILE A 224 -15.92 5.09 9.35
C ILE A 224 -15.12 4.15 8.45
N SER A 225 -14.17 3.40 9.01
CA SER A 225 -13.41 2.41 8.25
C SER A 225 -14.25 1.23 7.78
N GLU A 226 -15.20 0.77 8.59
CA GLU A 226 -16.17 -0.25 8.18
C GLU A 226 -17.12 0.27 7.11
N TYR A 227 -17.64 1.50 7.31
CA TYR A 227 -18.47 2.19 6.34
C TYR A 227 -17.77 2.37 4.99
N ALA A 228 -16.47 2.67 4.98
CA ALA A 228 -15.65 2.69 3.76
C ALA A 228 -15.65 1.32 3.04
N GLY A 229 -15.65 0.23 3.81
CA GLY A 229 -15.76 -1.14 3.29
C GLY A 229 -17.12 -1.43 2.67
N ILE A 230 -18.21 -0.96 3.28
CA ILE A 230 -19.59 -1.08 2.75
C ILE A 230 -19.69 -0.39 1.40
N LEU A 231 -19.22 0.86 1.32
CA LEU A 231 -19.21 1.64 0.07
C LEU A 231 -18.43 0.92 -1.02
N LEU A 232 -17.23 0.44 -0.69
CA LEU A 232 -16.38 -0.29 -1.63
C LEU A 232 -17.02 -1.59 -2.15
N LEU A 233 -17.73 -2.32 -1.28
CA LEU A 233 -18.36 -3.59 -1.60
C LEU A 233 -19.76 -3.46 -2.21
N LYS A 234 -20.33 -2.24 -2.24
CA LYS A 234 -21.72 -1.98 -2.61
C LYS A 234 -22.72 -2.82 -1.81
N CYS A 235 -22.48 -2.96 -0.51
CA CYS A 235 -23.42 -3.67 0.35
C CYS A 235 -24.73 -2.89 0.39
N ASN A 236 -25.83 -3.52 -0.03
CA ASN A 236 -27.16 -2.96 0.16
C ASN A 236 -27.61 -3.25 1.59
N ILE A 237 -27.67 -2.22 2.42
CA ILE A 237 -28.06 -2.32 3.83
C ILE A 237 -29.58 -2.35 3.97
N GLU A 238 -30.33 -1.80 3.01
CA GLU A 238 -31.78 -1.63 3.11
C GLU A 238 -32.59 -2.89 2.74
N ASP A 239 -32.05 -3.77 1.88
CA ASP A 239 -32.78 -4.92 1.31
C ASP A 239 -32.48 -6.28 1.98
N ASN A 240 -31.85 -6.31 3.15
CA ASN A 240 -31.35 -7.57 3.71
C ASN A 240 -31.96 -7.88 5.09
N ASP A 241 -33.10 -8.60 5.10
CA ASP A 241 -33.75 -9.16 6.29
C ASP A 241 -32.82 -10.06 7.16
N LEU A 242 -31.65 -10.42 6.62
CA LEU A 242 -30.62 -11.25 7.27
C LEU A 242 -29.40 -10.48 7.76
N SER A 243 -29.25 -9.19 7.39
CA SER A 243 -28.12 -8.37 7.85
C SER A 243 -28.45 -7.73 9.19
N SER A 244 -27.67 -8.05 10.22
CA SER A 244 -27.73 -7.33 11.50
C SER A 244 -26.88 -6.05 11.51
N TYR A 245 -26.26 -5.70 10.38
CA TYR A 245 -25.41 -4.51 10.29
C TYR A 245 -26.28 -3.26 10.13
N SER A 246 -26.10 -2.30 11.03
CA SER A 246 -26.73 -0.98 10.97
C SER A 246 -25.68 0.10 10.70
N LEU A 247 -26.08 1.17 10.01
CA LEU A 247 -25.28 2.37 9.93
C LEU A 247 -25.10 2.97 11.34
N PRO A 248 -24.04 3.77 11.58
CA PRO A 248 -23.90 4.51 12.82
C PRO A 248 -25.10 5.46 13.03
N ASP A 249 -25.56 5.58 14.27
CA ASP A 249 -26.78 6.36 14.61
C ASP A 249 -26.66 7.85 14.23
N ASP A 250 -25.45 8.40 14.30
CA ASP A 250 -25.16 9.80 13.98
C ASP A 250 -24.58 9.92 12.56
N CYS A 251 -25.45 10.01 11.55
CA CYS A 251 -25.04 10.25 10.17
C CYS A 251 -25.51 11.63 9.67
N ILE A 252 -24.67 12.25 8.84
CA ILE A 252 -24.96 13.49 8.12
C ILE A 252 -25.25 13.19 6.65
N ASP A 253 -26.36 13.73 6.14
CA ASP A 253 -26.68 13.67 4.71
C ASP A 253 -25.70 14.54 3.92
N VAL A 254 -24.97 13.91 3.01
CA VAL A 254 -24.01 14.56 2.11
C VAL A 254 -24.49 14.57 0.65
N GLY A 255 -25.66 14.01 0.37
CA GLY A 255 -26.33 14.11 -0.92
C GLY A 255 -25.73 13.20 -2.00
N LYS A 256 -25.10 13.78 -3.02
CA LYS A 256 -24.57 13.04 -4.18
C LYS A 256 -23.04 12.97 -4.12
N GLY A 257 -22.51 11.77 -4.37
CA GLY A 257 -21.08 11.52 -4.34
C GLY A 257 -20.63 10.51 -5.39
N LYS A 258 -19.32 10.28 -5.42
CA LYS A 258 -18.68 9.22 -6.19
C LYS A 258 -17.75 8.41 -5.32
N THR A 259 -17.76 7.10 -5.53
CA THR A 259 -16.70 6.22 -5.05
C THR A 259 -15.86 5.77 -6.24
N ILE A 260 -14.59 6.18 -6.22
CA ILE A 260 -13.59 5.81 -7.22
C ILE A 260 -12.74 4.69 -6.63
N CYS A 261 -12.73 3.52 -7.26
CA CYS A 261 -11.90 2.39 -6.88
C CYS A 261 -10.90 2.08 -7.99
N CYS A 262 -9.62 2.10 -7.63
CA CYS A 262 -8.52 1.75 -8.51
C CYS A 262 -7.87 0.45 -8.03
N LYS A 263 -7.96 -0.62 -8.83
CA LYS A 263 -7.34 -1.92 -8.55
C LYS A 263 -6.12 -2.12 -9.45
N GLY A 264 -5.00 -2.56 -8.88
CA GLY A 264 -3.77 -2.80 -9.61
C GLY A 264 -2.56 -2.55 -8.73
N SER A 265 -1.63 -1.72 -9.18
CA SER A 265 -0.43 -1.39 -8.43
C SER A 265 -0.16 0.10 -8.49
N ILE A 266 -0.19 0.75 -7.33
CA ILE A 266 -0.02 2.20 -7.22
C ILE A 266 1.13 2.50 -6.26
N SER A 267 2.13 3.24 -6.74
CA SER A 267 3.26 3.64 -5.92
C SER A 267 2.83 4.72 -4.96
N ARG A 268 3.62 4.87 -3.90
CA ARG A 268 3.50 5.97 -2.96
C ARG A 268 3.45 7.34 -3.67
N TYR A 269 4.31 7.57 -4.66
CA TYR A 269 4.34 8.80 -5.44
C TYR A 269 2.95 9.17 -6.00
N TYR A 270 2.25 8.21 -6.61
CA TYR A 270 0.91 8.46 -7.14
C TYR A 270 -0.15 8.59 -6.04
N ILE A 271 -0.03 7.85 -4.93
CA ILE A 271 -0.92 8.01 -3.78
C ILE A 271 -0.79 9.43 -3.19
N GLU A 272 0.42 9.97 -3.09
CA GLU A 272 0.66 11.35 -2.62
C GLU A 272 0.01 12.37 -3.57
N LYS A 273 0.12 12.19 -4.88
CA LYS A 273 -0.58 13.02 -5.88
C LYS A 273 -2.10 12.96 -5.70
N LEU A 274 -2.66 11.77 -5.52
CA LEU A 274 -4.09 11.58 -5.29
C LEU A 274 -4.56 12.27 -4.02
N ILE A 275 -3.83 12.14 -2.90
CA ILE A 275 -4.14 12.83 -1.65
C ILE A 275 -4.14 14.35 -1.88
N ASN A 276 -3.14 14.88 -2.57
CA ASN A 276 -3.07 16.32 -2.85
C ASN A 276 -4.25 16.81 -3.70
N GLU A 277 -4.67 16.03 -4.68
CA GLU A 277 -5.80 16.39 -5.55
C GLU A 277 -7.14 16.35 -4.81
N VAL A 278 -7.37 15.28 -4.03
CA VAL A 278 -8.53 15.14 -3.14
C VAL A 278 -8.66 16.32 -2.19
N ARG A 279 -7.52 16.84 -1.69
CA ARG A 279 -7.51 18.02 -0.81
C ARG A 279 -7.88 19.31 -1.52
N LYS A 280 -7.56 19.46 -2.81
CA LYS A 280 -8.04 20.62 -3.60
C LYS A 280 -9.56 20.55 -3.76
N ILE A 281 -10.07 19.38 -4.16
CA ILE A 281 -11.50 19.13 -4.29
C ILE A 281 -12.25 19.49 -3.00
N LEU A 282 -11.75 19.05 -1.84
CA LEU A 282 -12.40 19.34 -0.56
C LEU A 282 -12.37 20.82 -0.17
N LYS A 283 -11.35 21.57 -0.58
CA LYS A 283 -11.29 23.03 -0.37
C LYS A 283 -12.31 23.78 -1.23
N GLU A 284 -12.50 23.31 -2.46
CA GLU A 284 -13.47 23.89 -3.41
C GLU A 284 -14.92 23.55 -3.04
N ASN A 285 -15.15 22.42 -2.36
CA ASN A 285 -16.48 21.92 -2.02
C ASN A 285 -16.73 22.02 -0.51
N SER A 286 -16.99 23.24 -0.05
CA SER A 286 -17.03 23.56 1.38
C SER A 286 -18.17 22.91 2.16
N SER A 287 -19.23 22.46 1.48
CA SER A 287 -20.37 21.72 2.05
C SER A 287 -20.05 20.27 2.40
N PHE A 288 -19.02 19.68 1.78
CA PHE A 288 -18.65 18.29 2.04
C PHE A 288 -17.78 18.20 3.30
N PRO A 289 -18.12 17.36 4.28
CA PRO A 289 -17.51 17.36 5.61
C PRO A 289 -16.07 16.83 5.59
N TYR A 290 -15.85 15.73 4.88
CA TYR A 290 -14.56 15.06 4.73
C TYR A 290 -14.58 14.13 3.52
N ILE A 291 -13.43 13.61 3.09
CA ILE A 291 -13.30 12.57 2.05
C ILE A 291 -12.73 11.31 2.70
N ILE A 292 -13.31 10.17 2.35
CA ILE A 292 -12.82 8.84 2.77
C ILE A 292 -11.84 8.34 1.70
N PHE A 293 -10.61 8.05 2.10
CA PHE A 293 -9.56 7.56 1.22
C PHE A 293 -8.96 6.28 1.82
N SER A 294 -9.26 5.13 1.20
CA SER A 294 -8.78 3.83 1.67
C SER A 294 -7.64 3.33 0.79
N ILE A 295 -6.59 2.81 1.43
CA ILE A 295 -5.42 2.21 0.80
C ILE A 295 -5.31 0.79 1.30
N ILE A 296 -5.30 -0.18 0.38
CA ILE A 296 -5.00 -1.56 0.70
C ILE A 296 -3.64 -1.89 0.06
N SER A 297 -2.66 -2.26 0.88
CA SER A 297 -1.31 -2.55 0.41
C SER A 297 -1.11 -4.04 0.09
N PHE A 298 0.00 -4.33 -0.60
CA PHE A 298 0.47 -5.70 -0.82
C PHE A 298 1.07 -6.34 0.45
N SER A 299 1.52 -5.53 1.43
CA SER A 299 2.22 -6.00 2.63
C SER A 299 1.24 -6.37 3.76
N GLU A 300 1.28 -7.63 4.21
CA GLU A 300 0.67 -8.10 5.48
C GLU A 300 -0.81 -7.68 5.69
N ASN A 301 -1.59 -7.52 4.61
CA ASN A 301 -2.97 -7.02 4.62
C ASN A 301 -3.13 -5.65 5.33
N LEU A 302 -2.11 -4.80 5.29
CA LEU A 302 -2.20 -3.44 5.78
C LEU A 302 -3.27 -2.67 5.01
N THR A 303 -4.30 -2.25 5.73
CA THR A 303 -5.38 -1.40 5.25
C THR A 303 -5.31 -0.10 6.03
N LYS A 304 -5.16 1.02 5.32
CA LYS A 304 -5.24 2.36 5.89
C LYS A 304 -6.50 3.03 5.40
N THR A 305 -7.31 3.54 6.31
CA THR A 305 -8.43 4.43 6.00
C THR A 305 -8.06 5.83 6.45
N LEU A 306 -7.96 6.74 5.49
CA LEU A 306 -7.70 8.15 5.74
C LEU A 306 -9.02 8.91 5.67
N VAL A 307 -9.33 9.64 6.74
CA VAL A 307 -10.42 10.62 6.76
C VAL A 307 -9.78 12.00 6.56
N ILE A 308 -9.97 12.56 5.37
CA ILE A 308 -9.35 13.81 4.94
C ILE A 308 -10.35 14.93 5.14
N THR A 309 -10.05 15.85 6.07
CA THR A 309 -10.81 17.08 6.28
C THR A 309 -10.06 18.27 5.65
N LYS A 310 -10.67 19.47 5.67
CA LYS A 310 -10.01 20.69 5.18
C LYS A 310 -8.68 20.97 5.88
N ASN A 311 -8.61 20.66 7.19
CA ASN A 311 -7.52 21.10 8.07
C ASN A 311 -6.68 19.95 8.64
N LYS A 312 -7.14 18.70 8.56
CA LYS A 312 -6.49 17.54 9.17
C LYS A 312 -6.62 16.30 8.30
N ILE A 313 -5.69 15.36 8.47
CA ILE A 313 -5.81 14.00 7.97
C ILE A 313 -5.82 13.07 9.19
N HIS A 314 -6.89 12.30 9.33
CA HIS A 314 -6.98 11.24 10.34
C HIS A 314 -6.64 9.93 9.66
N ASN A 315 -5.71 9.16 10.22
CA ASN A 315 -5.31 7.87 9.68
C ASN A 315 -5.70 6.77 10.65
N TYR A 316 -6.57 5.89 10.18
CA TYR A 316 -6.91 4.68 10.86
C TYR A 316 -6.24 3.50 10.16
N GLU A 317 -5.42 2.77 10.91
CA GLU A 317 -4.65 1.66 10.39
C GLU A 317 -5.15 0.34 10.96
N LEU A 318 -5.59 -0.53 10.05
CA LEU A 318 -5.93 -1.93 10.29
C LEU A 318 -4.82 -2.78 9.69
N GLY A 319 -4.10 -3.50 10.54
CA GLY A 319 -3.03 -4.39 10.09
C GLY A 319 -2.54 -5.26 11.22
N ILE A 320 -1.79 -6.31 10.88
CA ILE A 320 -1.10 -7.14 11.86
C ILE A 320 0.13 -6.35 12.34
N MET A 321 -0.04 -5.32 13.16
CA MET A 321 1.08 -4.73 13.90
C MET A 321 1.48 -5.68 15.03
N LYS A 322 2.29 -6.69 14.71
CA LYS A 322 3.01 -7.43 15.74
C LYS A 322 4.26 -6.63 16.10
N ASN A 323 4.22 -6.05 17.30
CA ASN A 323 5.34 -5.41 18.00
C ASN A 323 6.65 -6.20 17.86
#